data_AF-A0A7Y8RZ76-F1
#
_entry.id   AF-A0A7Y8RZ76-F1
#
_cell.length_a   1.000
_cell.length_b   1.000
_cell.length_c   1.000
_cell.angle_alpha   90.00
_cell.angle_beta   90.00
_cell.angle_gamma   90.00
#
_symmetry.space_group_name_H-M   'P 1'
#
loop_
_entity.id
_entity.type
_entity.pdbx_description
1 polymer ?
#
loop_
_entity_poly.entity_id
_entity_poly.type
_entity_poly.pdbx_seq_one_letter_code
_entity_poly.pdbx_strand_id
1 'polypeptide(L)' 'MAKFLRKAIHQKKKWLIRQIMKSGLIENPNDLAAYTLSDLEKEHRSIKKLKTGKKQP' A
#
# COMPACT_ATOMS: atom_id res chain seq x y z
N MET A 1 -22.61 8.05 9.71
CA MET A 1 -21.33 7.39 10.05
C MET A 1 -20.73 6.56 8.90
N ALA A 2 -21.48 5.66 8.24
CA ALA A 2 -20.94 4.74 7.23
C ALA A 2 -20.27 5.41 6.01
N LYS A 3 -20.77 6.56 5.53
CA LYS A 3 -20.14 7.29 4.41
C LYS A 3 -18.72 7.80 4.75
N PHE A 4 -18.51 8.24 5.99
CA PHE A 4 -17.21 8.73 6.46
C PHE A 4 -16.19 7.58 6.53
N LEU A 5 -16.60 6.44 7.09
CA LEU A 5 -15.74 5.26 7.18
C LEU A 5 -15.34 4.73 5.80
N ARG A 6 -16.30 4.64 4.87
CA ARG A 6 -16.02 4.26 3.47
C ARG A 6 -15.05 5.22 2.79
N LYS A 7 -15.20 6.53 3.02
CA LYS A 7 -14.29 7.56 2.50
C LYS A 7 -12.89 7.40 3.09
N ALA A 8 -12.77 7.17 4.40
CA ALA A 8 -11.49 6.93 5.06
C ALA A 8 -10.79 5.67 4.53
N ILE A 9 -11.52 4.56 4.36
CA ILE A 9 -11.00 3.32 3.77
C ILE A 9 -10.52 3.55 2.34
N HIS A 10 -11.32 4.26 1.53
CA HIS A 10 -10.95 4.56 0.14
C HIS A 10 -9.70 5.45 0.06
N GLN A 11 -9.60 6.47 0.91
CA GLN A 11 -8.40 7.31 1.01
C GLN A 11 -7.17 6.50 1.45
N LYS A 12 -7.32 5.61 2.43
CA LYS A 12 -6.23 4.73 2.90
C LYS A 12 -5.76 3.78 1.79
N LYS A 13 -6.69 3.12 1.07
CA LYS A 13 -6.35 2.30 -0.11
C LYS A 13 -5.56 3.09 -1.14
N LYS A 14 -6.07 4.26 -1.54
CA LYS A 14 -5.43 5.12 -2.55
C LYS A 14 -4.04 5.58 -2.10
N TRP A 15 -3.88 5.88 -0.82
CA TRP A 15 -2.59 6.23 -0.24
C TRP A 15 -1.60 5.05 -0.28
N LEU A 16 -2.02 3.85 0.12
CA LEU A 16 -1.17 2.64 0.09
C LEU A 16 -0.69 2.34 -1.33
N ILE A 17 -1.60 2.33 -2.31
CA ILE A 17 -1.27 2.10 -3.73
C ILE A 17 -0.20 3.10 -4.18
N ARG A 18 -0.34 4.39 -3.84
CA ARG A 18 0.67 5.41 -4.18
C ARG A 18 2.02 5.14 -3.53
N GLN A 19 2.08 4.73 -2.26
CA GLN A 19 3.36 4.43 -1.59
C GLN A 19 4.04 3.19 -2.18
N ILE A 20 3.23 2.19 -2.52
CA ILE A 20 3.68 0.96 -3.15
C ILE A 20 4.24 1.26 -4.56
N MET A 21 3.47 1.97 -5.40
CA MET A 21 3.93 2.39 -6.74
C MET A 21 5.19 3.25 -6.68
N LYS A 22 5.28 4.20 -5.74
CA LYS A 22 6.49 5.02 -5.53
C LYS A 22 7.73 4.21 -5.14
N SER A 23 7.55 2.99 -4.67
CA SER A 23 8.68 2.15 -4.29
C SER A 23 9.29 1.42 -5.48
N GLY A 24 8.65 1.43 -6.65
CA GLY A 24 9.15 0.81 -7.88
C GLY A 24 9.26 -0.71 -7.82
N LEU A 25 8.70 -1.33 -6.75
CA LEU A 25 8.74 -2.77 -6.51
C LEU A 25 7.58 -3.52 -7.16
N ILE A 26 6.64 -2.79 -7.77
CA ILE A 26 5.48 -3.38 -8.43
C ILE A 26 5.52 -2.99 -9.90
N GLU A 27 5.61 -4.00 -10.75
CA GLU A 27 5.59 -3.86 -12.20
C GLU A 27 4.19 -3.56 -12.74
N ASN A 28 3.14 -4.12 -12.12
CA ASN A 28 1.77 -3.98 -12.59
C ASN A 28 0.84 -3.31 -11.57
N PRO A 29 0.55 -2.00 -11.69
CA PRO A 29 -0.38 -1.32 -10.80
C PRO A 29 -1.85 -1.74 -10.98
N ASN A 30 -2.20 -2.46 -12.04
CA ASN A 30 -3.55 -2.99 -12.21
C ASN A 30 -3.84 -4.16 -11.24
N ASP A 31 -2.83 -4.93 -10.83
CA ASP A 31 -2.98 -5.95 -9.78
C ASP A 31 -3.37 -5.32 -8.44
N LEU A 32 -2.83 -4.13 -8.14
CA LEU A 32 -3.14 -3.39 -6.91
C LEU A 32 -4.60 -2.96 -6.80
N ALA A 33 -5.33 -2.88 -7.92
CA ALA A 33 -6.76 -2.57 -7.92
C ALA A 33 -7.60 -3.76 -7.42
N ALA A 34 -7.15 -4.99 -7.67
CA ALA A 34 -7.79 -6.21 -7.18
C ALA A 34 -7.50 -6.48 -5.69
N TYR A 35 -6.46 -5.85 -5.13
CA TYR A 35 -6.01 -6.12 -3.76
C TYR A 35 -6.98 -5.59 -2.70
N THR A 36 -7.18 -6.38 -1.64
CA THR A 36 -7.93 -5.93 -0.47
C THR A 36 -7.12 -4.89 0.32
N LEU A 37 -7.75 -4.20 1.28
CA LEU A 37 -7.04 -3.24 2.13
C LEU A 37 -5.89 -3.94 2.89
N SER A 38 -6.14 -5.16 3.38
CA SER A 38 -5.17 -5.95 4.12
C SER A 38 -3.97 -6.37 3.26
N ASP A 39 -4.20 -6.71 1.99
CA ASP A 39 -3.12 -7.07 1.06
C ASP A 39 -2.22 -5.86 0.79
N LEU A 40 -2.82 -4.69 0.52
CA LEU A 40 -2.10 -3.43 0.37
C LEU A 40 -1.30 -3.06 1.63
N GLU A 41 -1.83 -3.32 2.83
CA GLU A 41 -1.11 -3.09 4.08
C GLU A 41 0.08 -4.04 4.26
N LYS A 42 -0.07 -5.32 3.91
CA LYS A 42 1.02 -6.30 3.93
C LYS A 42 2.13 -5.91 2.97
N GLU A 43 1.80 -5.63 1.72
CA GLU A 43 2.71 -5.16 0.68
C GLU A 43 3.47 -3.90 1.13
N HIS A 44 2.74 -2.88 1.56
CA HIS A 44 3.35 -1.66 2.07
C HIS A 44 4.28 -1.91 3.27
N ARG A 45 3.92 -2.83 4.18
CA ARG A 45 4.78 -3.21 5.31
C ARG A 45 6.03 -3.96 4.85
N SER A 46 5.92 -4.86 3.88
CA SER A 46 7.05 -5.57 3.27
C SER A 46 8.00 -4.61 2.57
N ILE A 47 7.47 -3.68 1.77
CA ILE A 47 8.25 -2.62 1.13
C ILE A 47 8.94 -1.73 2.16
N LYS A 48 8.23 -1.33 3.22
CA LYS A 48 8.82 -0.55 4.32
C LYS A 48 9.94 -1.32 5.01
N LYS A 49 9.78 -2.63 5.24
CA LYS A 49 10.82 -3.51 5.77
C LYS A 49 12.02 -3.62 4.82
N LEU A 50 11.81 -3.74 3.51
CA LEU A 50 12.90 -3.77 2.52
C LEU A 50 13.66 -2.45 2.47
N LYS A 51 12.96 -1.31 2.54
CA LYS A 51 13.60 0.02 2.61
C LYS A 51 14.35 0.26 3.92
N THR A 52 13.84 -0.25 5.04
CA THR A 52 14.49 -0.11 6.35
C THR A 52 15.58 -1.16 6.60
N GLY A 53 15.48 -2.34 5.99
CA GLY A 53 16.51 -3.38 5.97
C GLY A 53 17.73 -3.02 5.11
N LYS A 54 17.64 -2.01 4.23
CA LYS A 54 18.80 -1.36 3.62
C LYS A 54 19.54 -0.37 4.55
N LYS A 55 19.11 -0.26 5.81
CA LYS A 55 19.87 0.34 6.91
C LYS A 55 20.08 -0.72 8.00
N GLN A 56 20.98 -1.66 7.75
CA GLN A 56 21.72 -2.31 8.82
C GLN A 56 23.21 -2.04 8.55
N PRO A 57 23.91 -1.29 9.42
CA PRO A 57 25.37 -1.26 9.45
C PRO A 57 25.96 -2.60 9.92
#